data_AF-A0A7Z7IYE2-F1
#
_entry.id   AF-A0A7Z7IYE2-F1
#
_cell.length_a   1.000
_cell.length_b   1.000
_cell.length_c   1.000
_cell.angle_alpha   90.00
_cell.angle_beta   90.00
_cell.angle_gamma   90.00
#
_symmetry.space_group_name_H-M   'P 1'
#
loop_
_entity.id
_entity.type
_entity.pdbx_description
1 polymer ?
#
loop_
_entity_poly.entity_id
_entity_poly.type
_entity_poly.pdbx_seq_one_letter_code
_entity_poly.pdbx_strand_id
1 'polypeptide(L)'
;MSIIEEVRSALDRGKAVSSAEAAALHAKMHGELAKAIEKRDRIAVAGPRAPNNGPAYRQVLLSGTNEQVAAMQREFDELCIEADRARALCDSLQQLKAVLLLKEADEGLPSLQQELVDAVTAAEECQRALESALDQVEGVYLQISQARGQLNTASIAATAEQSAEVKTIRRLVALAPFSQRQRVSMYRGAVHGDNIGHMEDKQDGELEGIAAAGWHA
;
A
#
# COMPACT_ATOMS: atom_id res chain seq x y z
N MET A 1 -31.72 15.84 15.56
CA MET A 1 -31.05 17.02 15.00
C MET A 1 -31.15 16.91 13.49
N SER A 2 -31.39 18.02 12.79
CA SER A 2 -31.39 18.00 11.33
C SER A 2 -29.96 17.88 10.81
N ILE A 3 -29.73 17.13 9.73
CA ILE A 3 -28.41 17.05 9.08
C ILE A 3 -27.88 18.43 8.67
N ILE A 4 -28.76 19.38 8.33
CA ILE A 4 -28.37 20.76 8.01
C ILE A 4 -27.80 21.47 9.26
N GLU A 5 -28.33 21.21 10.44
CA GLU A 5 -27.82 21.76 11.70
C GLU A 5 -26.48 21.13 12.07
N GLU A 6 -26.33 19.82 11.88
CA GLU A 6 -25.05 19.12 12.08
C GLU A 6 -23.96 19.67 11.15
N VAL A 7 -24.28 19.88 9.88
CA VAL A 7 -23.37 20.46 8.88
C VAL A 7 -23.01 21.90 9.23
N ARG A 8 -23.98 22.75 9.59
CA ARG A 8 -23.70 24.14 9.99
C ARG A 8 -22.79 24.19 11.22
N SER A 9 -23.08 23.36 12.23
CA SER A 9 -22.23 23.26 13.42
C SER A 9 -20.81 22.79 13.10
N ALA A 10 -20.63 21.95 12.07
CA ALA A 10 -19.31 21.51 11.62
C ALA A 10 -18.56 22.57 10.78
N LEU A 11 -19.28 23.43 10.07
CA LEU A 11 -18.73 24.55 9.31
C LEU A 11 -18.40 25.76 10.22
N ASP A 12 -19.02 25.83 11.40
CA ASP A 12 -18.71 26.86 12.39
C ASP A 12 -17.26 26.70 12.91
N ARG A 13 -16.47 27.77 12.78
CA ARG A 13 -15.02 27.82 13.09
C ARG A 13 -14.65 27.45 14.54
N GLY A 14 -15.62 27.27 15.44
CA GLY A 14 -15.40 26.97 16.85
C GLY A 14 -15.38 25.48 17.19
N LYS A 15 -15.81 24.60 16.28
CA LYS A 15 -15.89 23.15 16.55
C LYS A 15 -14.70 22.43 15.92
N ALA A 16 -13.97 21.65 16.73
CA ALA A 16 -12.99 20.72 16.20
C ALA A 16 -13.74 19.58 15.47
N VAL A 17 -13.44 19.40 14.19
CA VAL A 17 -14.01 18.36 13.33
C VAL A 17 -12.85 17.66 12.63
N SER A 18 -12.85 16.34 12.65
CA SER A 18 -11.86 15.51 11.92
C SER A 18 -12.20 15.40 10.43
N SER A 19 -11.22 15.05 9.59
CA SER A 19 -11.47 14.81 8.17
C SER A 19 -12.49 13.68 7.93
N ALA A 20 -12.46 12.65 8.79
CA ALA A 20 -13.39 11.52 8.77
C ALA A 20 -14.84 11.96 9.06
N GLU A 21 -15.03 12.80 10.08
CA GLU A 21 -16.35 13.37 10.41
C GLU A 21 -16.86 14.27 9.27
N ALA A 22 -16.00 15.13 8.71
CA ALA A 22 -16.36 15.96 7.56
C ALA A 22 -16.75 15.11 6.34
N ALA A 23 -16.06 14.00 6.08
CA ALA A 23 -16.39 13.07 5.01
C ALA A 23 -17.74 12.36 5.25
N ALA A 24 -18.02 11.94 6.48
CA ALA A 24 -19.29 11.32 6.85
C ALA A 24 -20.47 12.30 6.70
N LEU A 25 -20.28 13.56 7.12
CA LEU A 25 -21.28 14.62 6.95
C LEU A 25 -21.51 14.95 5.48
N HIS A 26 -20.45 15.03 4.67
CA HIS A 26 -20.55 15.23 3.23
C HIS A 26 -21.36 14.12 2.56
N ALA A 27 -21.10 12.85 2.88
CA ALA A 27 -21.84 11.72 2.33
C ALA A 27 -23.35 11.78 2.68
N LYS A 28 -23.68 12.09 3.94
CA LYS A 28 -25.08 12.27 4.37
C LYS A 28 -25.75 13.43 3.64
N MET A 29 -25.09 14.59 3.58
CA MET A 29 -25.62 15.79 2.93
C MET A 29 -25.82 15.58 1.43
N HIS A 30 -24.94 14.83 0.77
CA HIS A 30 -25.07 14.49 -0.63
C HIS A 30 -26.30 13.59 -0.91
N GLY A 31 -26.64 12.71 0.04
CA GLY A 31 -27.87 11.92 0.00
C GLY A 31 -29.13 12.79 0.13
N GLU A 32 -29.12 13.80 1.00
CA GLU A 32 -30.23 14.75 1.13
C GLU A 32 -30.38 15.66 -0.10
N LEU A 33 -29.26 16.11 -0.67
CA LEU A 33 -29.26 16.84 -1.94
C LEU A 33 -29.90 16.00 -3.06
N ALA A 34 -29.59 14.71 -3.15
CA ALA A 34 -30.19 13.83 -4.14
C ALA A 34 -31.72 13.73 -3.98
N LYS A 35 -32.21 13.59 -2.74
CA LYS A 35 -33.66 13.59 -2.45
C LYS A 35 -34.32 14.92 -2.81
N ALA A 36 -33.67 16.05 -2.50
CA ALA A 36 -34.19 17.38 -2.83
C ALA A 36 -34.26 17.61 -4.35
N ILE A 37 -33.23 17.20 -5.08
CA ILE A 37 -33.21 17.24 -6.55
C ILE A 37 -34.32 16.36 -7.13
N GLU A 38 -34.49 15.14 -6.63
CA GLU A 38 -35.56 14.25 -7.09
C GLU A 38 -36.95 14.86 -6.87
N LYS A 39 -37.20 15.44 -5.68
CA LYS A 39 -38.48 16.11 -5.38
C LYS A 39 -38.72 17.29 -6.31
N ARG A 40 -37.69 18.13 -6.52
CA ARG A 40 -37.73 19.27 -7.44
C ARG A 40 -38.04 18.81 -8.87
N ASP A 41 -37.37 17.78 -9.35
CA ASP A 41 -37.49 17.30 -10.73
C ASP A 41 -38.87 16.68 -11.00
N ARG A 42 -39.51 16.08 -9.97
CA ARG A 42 -40.89 15.58 -10.07
C ARG A 42 -41.91 16.68 -10.37
N ILE A 43 -41.70 17.89 -9.86
CA ILE A 43 -42.58 19.05 -10.04
C ILE A 43 -41.98 20.13 -10.94
N ALA A 44 -40.95 19.79 -11.73
CA ALA A 44 -40.21 20.77 -12.52
C ALA A 44 -41.10 21.62 -13.43
N VAL A 45 -40.89 22.94 -13.39
CA VAL A 45 -41.63 23.91 -14.21
C VAL A 45 -40.70 24.46 -15.28
N ALA A 46 -40.85 23.96 -16.51
CA ALA A 46 -40.08 24.42 -17.68
C ALA A 46 -40.93 25.28 -18.64
N GLY A 47 -42.26 25.28 -18.47
CA GLY A 47 -43.21 26.09 -19.25
C GLY A 47 -44.45 25.29 -19.69
N PRO A 48 -45.54 25.92 -20.16
CA PRO A 48 -46.84 25.27 -20.34
C PRO A 48 -46.87 24.07 -21.31
N ARG A 49 -45.95 24.01 -22.27
CA ARG A 49 -45.80 22.91 -23.25
C ARG A 49 -44.40 22.31 -23.29
N ALA A 50 -43.57 22.61 -22.29
CA ALA A 50 -42.19 22.16 -22.27
C ALA A 50 -42.13 20.64 -22.03
N PRO A 51 -41.37 19.88 -22.85
CA PRO A 51 -41.19 18.45 -22.67
C PRO A 51 -40.39 18.10 -21.41
N ASN A 52 -39.86 19.10 -20.71
CA ASN A 52 -39.00 18.96 -19.53
C ASN A 52 -39.77 19.20 -18.23
N ASN A 53 -41.09 19.43 -18.29
CA ASN A 53 -41.90 19.54 -17.09
C ASN A 53 -41.84 18.24 -16.28
N GLY A 54 -41.83 18.36 -14.96
CA GLY A 54 -41.89 17.23 -14.06
C GLY A 54 -43.20 16.44 -14.24
N PRO A 55 -43.19 15.11 -14.02
CA PRO A 55 -44.37 14.26 -14.20
C PRO A 55 -45.59 14.74 -13.39
N ALA A 56 -45.40 15.18 -12.15
CA ALA A 56 -46.49 15.68 -11.32
C ALA A 56 -47.02 17.04 -11.82
N TYR A 57 -46.11 17.92 -12.27
CA TYR A 57 -46.50 19.21 -12.85
C TYR A 57 -47.29 19.05 -14.15
N ARG A 58 -46.92 18.10 -15.03
CA ARG A 58 -47.69 17.77 -16.23
C ARG A 58 -49.11 17.32 -15.91
N GLN A 59 -49.28 16.49 -14.88
CA GLN A 59 -50.60 16.01 -14.49
C GLN A 59 -51.52 17.17 -14.08
N VAL A 60 -51.00 18.12 -13.29
CA VAL A 60 -51.77 19.30 -12.86
C VAL A 60 -52.04 20.27 -14.02
N LEU A 61 -51.15 20.37 -15.01
CA LEU A 61 -51.45 21.12 -16.23
C LEU A 61 -52.62 20.53 -17.04
N LEU A 62 -52.83 19.21 -16.98
CA LEU A 62 -53.89 18.52 -17.73
C LEU A 62 -55.23 18.48 -17.00
N SER A 63 -55.21 18.26 -15.68
CA SER A 63 -56.42 17.98 -14.89
C SER A 63 -56.59 18.83 -13.65
N GLY A 64 -55.68 19.78 -13.40
CA GLY A 64 -55.70 20.61 -12.21
C GLY A 64 -56.40 21.96 -12.41
N THR A 65 -56.60 22.68 -11.30
CA THR A 65 -57.09 24.06 -11.30
C THR A 65 -55.94 25.06 -11.47
N ASN A 66 -56.26 26.29 -11.88
CA ASN A 66 -55.26 27.37 -11.94
C ASN A 66 -54.59 27.63 -10.57
N GLU A 67 -55.32 27.44 -9.47
CA GLU A 67 -54.77 27.55 -8.12
C GLU A 67 -53.75 26.44 -7.82
N GLN A 68 -54.02 25.21 -8.26
CA GLN A 68 -53.08 24.09 -8.11
C GLN A 68 -51.82 24.29 -8.95
N VAL A 69 -51.94 24.84 -10.16
CA VAL A 69 -50.79 25.22 -11.00
C VAL A 69 -49.95 26.27 -10.28
N ALA A 70 -50.57 27.34 -9.78
CA ALA A 70 -49.87 28.42 -9.08
C ALA A 70 -49.26 27.97 -7.73
N ALA A 71 -49.89 27.03 -7.03
CA ALA A 71 -49.34 26.44 -5.81
C ALA A 71 -48.09 25.60 -6.10
N MET A 72 -48.12 24.76 -7.13
CA MET A 72 -46.98 23.91 -7.47
C MET A 72 -45.82 24.70 -8.08
N GLN A 73 -46.08 25.80 -8.79
CA GLN A 73 -45.02 26.73 -9.21
C GLN A 73 -44.28 27.32 -8.01
N ARG A 74 -45.01 27.77 -6.98
CA ARG A 74 -44.39 28.25 -5.73
C ARG A 74 -43.60 27.16 -5.02
N GLU A 75 -44.14 25.94 -4.94
CA GLU A 75 -43.40 24.80 -4.36
C GLU A 75 -42.12 24.50 -5.16
N PHE A 76 -42.16 24.57 -6.49
CA PHE A 76 -40.97 24.38 -7.32
C PHE A 76 -39.89 25.44 -7.05
N ASP A 77 -40.27 26.71 -6.94
CA ASP A 77 -39.34 27.80 -6.62
C ASP A 77 -38.70 27.60 -5.23
N GLU A 78 -39.49 27.19 -4.23
CA GLU A 78 -39.00 26.85 -2.89
C GLU A 78 -37.99 25.68 -2.94
N LEU A 79 -38.31 24.61 -3.67
CA LEU A 79 -37.41 23.46 -3.82
C LEU A 79 -36.15 23.79 -4.60
N CYS A 80 -36.19 24.73 -5.55
CA CYS A 80 -34.99 25.21 -6.22
C CYS A 80 -34.04 25.89 -5.22
N ILE A 81 -34.57 26.77 -4.38
CA ILE A 81 -33.79 27.45 -3.33
C ILE A 81 -33.22 26.43 -2.34
N GLU A 82 -34.00 25.43 -1.93
CA GLU A 82 -33.53 24.36 -1.03
C GLU A 82 -32.42 23.52 -1.67
N ALA A 83 -32.57 23.12 -2.93
CA ALA A 83 -31.57 22.34 -3.65
C ALA A 83 -30.25 23.12 -3.82
N ASP A 84 -30.33 24.42 -4.13
CA ASP A 84 -29.16 25.28 -4.26
C ASP A 84 -28.45 25.48 -2.92
N ARG A 85 -29.21 25.67 -1.82
CA ARG A 85 -28.64 25.72 -0.47
C ARG A 85 -27.97 24.41 -0.08
N ALA A 86 -28.60 23.27 -0.38
CA ALA A 86 -28.05 21.96 -0.09
C ALA A 86 -26.75 21.72 -0.89
N ARG A 87 -26.70 22.16 -2.16
CA ARG A 87 -25.50 22.08 -3.00
C ARG A 87 -24.36 22.93 -2.44
N ALA A 88 -24.63 24.17 -2.03
CA ALA A 88 -23.64 25.04 -1.41
C ALA A 88 -23.06 24.45 -0.11
N LEU A 89 -23.87 23.74 0.67
CA LEU A 89 -23.40 23.02 1.87
C LEU A 89 -22.51 21.83 1.52
N CYS A 90 -22.85 21.05 0.47
CA CYS A 90 -21.97 20.00 -0.03
C CYS A 90 -20.61 20.56 -0.47
N ASP A 91 -20.60 21.64 -1.26
CA ASP A 91 -19.37 22.27 -1.73
C ASP A 91 -18.51 22.77 -0.55
N SER A 92 -19.14 23.37 0.46
CA SER A 92 -18.46 23.84 1.68
C SER A 92 -17.86 22.70 2.47
N LEU A 93 -18.58 21.57 2.62
CA LEU A 93 -18.06 20.36 3.29
C LEU A 93 -16.90 19.73 2.51
N GLN A 94 -16.96 19.73 1.18
CA GLN A 94 -15.88 19.21 0.34
C GLN A 94 -14.61 20.07 0.50
N GLN A 95 -14.74 21.39 0.58
CA GLN A 95 -13.62 22.29 0.88
C GLN A 95 -13.06 22.06 2.29
N LEU A 96 -13.94 21.98 3.30
CA LEU A 96 -13.52 21.71 4.69
C LEU A 96 -12.75 20.38 4.78
N LYS A 97 -13.28 19.31 4.19
CA LYS A 97 -12.62 18.00 4.12
C LYS A 97 -11.23 18.11 3.50
N ALA A 98 -11.09 18.85 2.38
CA ALA A 98 -9.79 19.01 1.73
C ALA A 98 -8.77 19.70 2.64
N VAL A 99 -9.17 20.76 3.34
CA VAL A 99 -8.32 21.48 4.29
C VAL A 99 -7.93 20.58 5.47
N LEU A 100 -8.88 19.82 6.03
CA LEU A 100 -8.60 18.91 7.15
C LEU A 100 -7.65 17.78 6.75
N LEU A 101 -7.83 17.18 5.57
CA LEU A 101 -6.92 16.16 5.06
C LEU A 101 -5.50 16.70 4.86
N LEU A 102 -5.37 17.93 4.33
CA LEU A 102 -4.06 18.57 4.19
C LEU A 102 -3.41 18.81 5.55
N LYS A 103 -4.18 19.27 6.53
CA LYS A 103 -3.69 19.51 7.89
C LYS A 103 -3.26 18.22 8.58
N GLU A 104 -4.09 17.17 8.52
CA GLU A 104 -3.74 15.86 9.08
C GLU A 104 -2.49 15.27 8.43
N ALA A 105 -2.34 15.45 7.11
CA ALA A 105 -1.14 15.05 6.39
C ALA A 105 0.09 15.87 6.82
N ASP A 106 -0.03 17.20 6.94
CA ASP A 106 1.04 18.09 7.38
C ASP A 106 1.50 17.78 8.81
N GLU A 107 0.56 17.49 9.71
CA GLU A 107 0.84 17.12 11.11
C GLU A 107 1.45 15.72 11.24
N GLY A 108 1.02 14.75 10.42
CA GLY A 108 1.49 13.36 10.46
C GLY A 108 2.77 13.09 9.65
N LEU A 109 3.10 13.93 8.66
CA LEU A 109 4.25 13.70 7.79
C LEU A 109 5.59 13.67 8.53
N PRO A 110 5.88 14.57 9.49
CA PRO A 110 7.16 14.57 10.21
C PRO A 110 7.41 13.28 11.00
N SER A 111 6.38 12.71 11.65
CA SER A 111 6.53 11.46 12.41
C SER A 111 6.80 10.29 11.48
N LEU A 112 6.07 10.19 10.35
CA LEU A 112 6.29 9.14 9.35
C LEU A 112 7.68 9.25 8.70
N GLN A 113 8.17 10.46 8.47
CA GLN A 113 9.53 10.69 7.98
C GLN A 113 10.58 10.24 9.00
N GLN A 114 10.37 10.51 10.29
CA GLN A 114 11.27 10.05 11.34
C GLN A 114 11.26 8.52 11.46
N GLU A 115 10.09 7.89 11.46
CA GLU A 115 9.98 6.43 11.49
C GLU A 115 10.70 5.77 10.30
N LEU A 116 10.62 6.37 9.11
CA LEU A 116 11.36 5.91 7.94
C LEU A 116 12.87 6.04 8.13
N VAL A 117 13.36 7.16 8.66
CA VAL A 117 14.79 7.37 8.95
C VAL A 117 15.29 6.35 9.96
N ASP A 118 14.51 6.07 11.00
CA ASP A 118 14.85 5.09 12.04
C ASP A 118 14.90 3.67 11.44
N ALA A 119 13.92 3.31 10.61
CA ALA A 119 13.88 2.02 9.93
C ALA A 119 15.05 1.83 8.96
N VAL A 120 15.43 2.88 8.20
CA VAL A 120 16.60 2.86 7.33
C VAL A 120 17.89 2.69 8.13
N THR A 121 18.04 3.44 9.22
CA THR A 121 19.21 3.34 10.10
C THR A 121 19.36 1.93 10.68
N ALA A 122 18.26 1.34 11.16
CA ALA A 122 18.25 -0.03 11.66
C ALA A 122 18.58 -1.05 10.56
N ALA A 123 18.10 -0.85 9.33
CA ALA A 123 18.42 -1.71 8.20
C ALA A 123 19.92 -1.64 7.83
N GLU A 124 20.51 -0.44 7.83
CA GLU A 124 21.95 -0.27 7.60
C GLU A 124 22.79 -0.95 8.69
N GLU A 125 22.40 -0.84 9.95
CA GLU A 125 23.07 -1.53 11.06
C GLU A 125 22.99 -3.06 10.90
N CYS A 126 21.80 -3.58 10.56
CA CYS A 126 21.63 -5.00 10.25
C CYS A 126 22.51 -5.45 9.07
N GLN A 127 22.61 -4.63 8.03
CA GLN A 127 23.46 -4.92 6.88
C GLN A 127 24.95 -4.97 7.28
N ARG A 128 25.43 -4.00 8.06
CA ARG A 128 26.82 -4.00 8.56
C ARG A 128 27.11 -5.22 9.43
N ALA A 129 26.17 -5.62 10.29
CA ALA A 129 26.29 -6.82 11.11
C ALA A 129 26.34 -8.09 10.26
N LEU A 130 25.49 -8.19 9.23
CA LEU A 130 25.51 -9.30 8.29
C LEU A 130 26.82 -9.37 7.51
N GLU A 131 27.33 -8.25 7.00
CA GLU A 131 28.62 -8.19 6.32
C GLU A 131 29.77 -8.63 7.24
N SER A 132 29.78 -8.15 8.49
CA SER A 132 30.79 -8.59 9.47
C SER A 132 30.70 -10.09 9.76
N ALA A 133 29.50 -10.68 9.80
CA ALA A 133 29.33 -12.11 9.99
C ALA A 133 29.82 -12.91 8.77
N LEU A 134 29.55 -12.42 7.55
CA LEU A 134 30.04 -13.04 6.32
C LEU A 134 31.56 -12.97 6.21
N ASP A 135 32.19 -11.87 6.63
CA ASP A 135 33.65 -11.73 6.70
C ASP A 135 34.25 -12.77 7.67
N GLN A 136 33.60 -13.04 8.81
CA GLN A 136 34.03 -14.09 9.75
C GLN A 136 33.93 -15.49 9.15
N VAL A 137 32.82 -15.80 8.47
CA VAL A 137 32.62 -17.08 7.79
C VAL A 137 33.69 -17.31 6.72
N GLU A 138 34.04 -16.28 5.95
CA GLU A 138 35.14 -16.35 4.98
C GLU A 138 36.50 -16.55 5.63
N GLY A 139 36.79 -15.84 6.72
CA GLY A 139 38.04 -16.02 7.47
C GLY A 139 38.23 -17.47 7.92
N VAL A 140 37.18 -18.08 8.48
CA VAL A 140 37.20 -19.50 8.89
C VAL A 140 37.35 -20.42 7.67
N TYR A 141 36.63 -20.16 6.59
CA TYR A 141 36.72 -20.94 5.36
C TYR A 141 38.15 -20.93 4.77
N LEU A 142 38.80 -19.76 4.72
CA LEU A 142 40.17 -19.63 4.23
C LEU A 142 41.18 -20.39 5.11
N GLN A 143 41.00 -20.35 6.44
CA GLN A 143 41.83 -21.14 7.36
C GLN A 143 41.68 -22.65 7.13
N ILE A 144 40.45 -23.13 6.93
CA ILE A 144 40.20 -24.54 6.60
C ILE A 144 40.87 -24.92 5.28
N SER A 145 40.70 -24.07 4.24
CA SER A 145 41.31 -24.27 2.94
C SER A 145 42.84 -24.31 3.03
N GLN A 146 43.45 -23.45 3.83
CA GLN A 146 44.89 -23.41 4.05
C GLN A 146 45.39 -24.67 4.78
N ALA A 147 44.73 -25.05 5.86
CA ALA A 147 45.08 -26.25 6.64
C ALA A 147 45.02 -27.52 5.77
N ARG A 148 44.00 -27.63 4.91
CA ARG A 148 43.92 -28.74 3.95
C ARG A 148 44.99 -28.69 2.88
N GLY A 149 45.30 -27.51 2.35
CA GLY A 149 46.43 -27.36 1.43
C GLY A 149 47.74 -27.88 2.03
N GLN A 150 47.96 -27.62 3.32
CA GLN A 150 49.13 -28.13 4.06
C GLN A 150 49.10 -29.65 4.25
N LEU A 151 47.97 -30.23 4.63
CA LEU A 151 47.80 -31.69 4.74
C LEU A 151 48.04 -32.39 3.41
N ASN A 152 47.47 -31.87 2.32
CA ASN A 152 47.65 -32.40 0.97
C ASN A 152 49.12 -32.33 0.54
N THR A 153 49.82 -31.23 0.85
CA THR A 153 51.26 -31.09 0.57
C THR A 153 52.10 -32.12 1.34
N ALA A 154 51.66 -32.49 2.54
CA ALA A 154 52.26 -33.56 3.34
C ALA A 154 51.81 -34.97 2.96
N SER A 155 51.02 -35.13 1.89
CA SER A 155 50.42 -36.40 1.46
C SER A 155 49.54 -37.07 2.53
N ILE A 156 48.95 -36.28 3.42
CA ILE A 156 48.01 -36.75 4.45
C ILE A 156 46.59 -36.53 3.93
N ALA A 157 45.86 -37.62 3.70
CA ALA A 157 44.46 -37.54 3.31
C ALA A 157 43.58 -37.11 4.50
N ALA A 158 42.64 -36.21 4.26
CA ALA A 158 41.64 -35.83 5.25
C ALA A 158 40.67 -36.99 5.51
N THR A 159 40.31 -37.23 6.77
CA THR A 159 39.30 -38.24 7.15
C THR A 159 37.88 -37.71 6.96
N ALA A 160 36.89 -38.61 6.92
CA ALA A 160 35.47 -38.22 6.85
C ALA A 160 35.04 -37.35 8.05
N GLU A 161 35.59 -37.60 9.24
CA GLU A 161 35.37 -36.81 10.45
C GLU A 161 35.96 -35.38 10.36
N GLN A 162 36.89 -35.15 9.43
CA GLN A 162 37.52 -33.86 9.16
C GLN A 162 36.85 -33.10 7.99
N SER A 163 35.74 -33.61 7.48
CA SER A 163 34.93 -32.97 6.44
C SER A 163 33.67 -32.35 7.03
N ALA A 164 33.26 -31.21 6.50
CA ALA A 164 32.02 -30.60 6.98
C ALA A 164 30.81 -31.40 6.47
N GLU A 165 29.76 -31.43 7.28
CA GLU A 165 28.49 -32.00 6.89
C GLU A 165 27.94 -31.33 5.61
N VAL A 166 27.29 -32.12 4.74
CA VAL A 166 26.67 -31.64 3.48
C VAL A 166 25.70 -30.47 3.73
N LYS A 167 24.98 -30.49 4.85
CA LYS A 167 24.07 -29.42 5.27
C LYS A 167 24.81 -28.09 5.49
N THR A 168 26.01 -28.13 6.03
CA THR A 168 26.85 -26.94 6.26
C THR A 168 27.34 -26.35 4.95
N ILE A 169 27.75 -27.20 4.00
CA ILE A 169 28.16 -26.77 2.65
C ILE A 169 27.00 -26.11 1.91
N ARG A 170 25.80 -26.72 1.92
CA ARG A 170 24.60 -26.13 1.29
C ARG A 170 24.24 -24.77 1.88
N ARG A 171 24.38 -24.59 3.20
CA ARG A 171 24.15 -23.29 3.86
C ARG A 171 25.19 -22.24 3.47
N LEU A 172 26.46 -22.63 3.36
CA LEU A 172 27.53 -21.73 2.90
C LEU A 172 27.24 -21.22 1.48
N VAL A 173 26.86 -22.11 0.56
CA VAL A 173 26.49 -21.74 -0.82
C VAL A 173 25.29 -20.80 -0.84
N ALA A 174 24.28 -21.04 -0.01
CA ALA A 174 23.10 -20.17 0.08
C ALA A 174 23.42 -18.77 0.63
N LEU A 175 24.49 -18.61 1.41
CA LEU A 175 24.91 -17.32 1.96
C LEU A 175 25.73 -16.49 0.96
N ALA A 176 26.35 -17.11 -0.04
CA ALA A 176 27.25 -16.45 -0.99
C ALA A 176 26.64 -15.24 -1.73
N PRO A 177 25.36 -15.24 -2.18
CA PRO A 177 24.76 -14.09 -2.86
C PRO A 177 24.61 -12.83 -2.00
N PHE A 178 24.62 -12.98 -0.67
CA PHE A 178 24.35 -11.89 0.27
C PHE A 178 25.61 -11.09 0.63
N SER A 179 26.79 -11.55 0.26
CA SER A 179 28.03 -10.81 0.48
C SER A 179 28.29 -9.81 -0.65
N GLN A 180 28.44 -8.54 -0.31
CA GLN A 180 28.82 -7.51 -1.29
C GLN A 180 30.26 -7.69 -1.80
N ARG A 181 31.16 -8.22 -0.97
CA ARG A 181 32.60 -8.37 -1.26
C ARG A 181 32.97 -9.75 -1.82
N GLN A 182 32.24 -10.81 -1.46
CA GLN A 182 32.66 -12.20 -1.71
C GLN A 182 32.22 -12.77 -3.07
N ARG A 183 31.99 -11.93 -4.08
CA ARG A 183 31.66 -12.40 -5.45
C ARG A 183 32.74 -13.29 -6.09
N VAL A 184 33.92 -13.45 -5.48
CA VAL A 184 35.09 -14.08 -6.13
C VAL A 184 35.65 -15.31 -5.40
N SER A 185 35.61 -15.40 -4.07
CA SER A 185 36.25 -16.50 -3.30
C SER A 185 35.33 -17.71 -3.08
N MET A 186 34.10 -17.51 -2.57
CA MET A 186 33.13 -18.58 -2.34
C MET A 186 32.35 -19.01 -3.59
N TYR A 187 32.26 -18.13 -4.59
CA TYR A 187 31.43 -18.31 -5.79
C TYR A 187 32.13 -19.03 -6.96
N ARG A 188 33.45 -19.28 -6.89
CA ARG A 188 34.13 -20.14 -7.88
C ARG A 188 33.77 -21.61 -7.64
N GLY A 189 32.55 -21.97 -8.05
CA GLY A 189 31.89 -23.27 -7.91
C GLY A 189 32.56 -24.47 -8.61
N ALA A 190 33.89 -24.53 -8.68
CA ALA A 190 34.61 -25.68 -9.23
C ALA A 190 36.01 -25.90 -8.63
N VAL A 191 36.57 -24.97 -7.83
CA VAL A 191 37.99 -25.07 -7.39
C VAL A 191 38.14 -25.53 -5.93
N HIS A 192 37.06 -25.51 -5.15
CA HIS A 192 37.15 -25.71 -3.70
C HIS A 192 36.13 -26.70 -3.10
N GLY A 193 35.42 -27.47 -3.93
CA GLY A 193 34.58 -28.58 -3.43
C GLY A 193 35.39 -29.54 -2.54
N ASP A 194 36.63 -29.79 -2.96
CA ASP A 194 37.59 -30.64 -2.24
C ASP A 194 38.16 -30.00 -0.95
N ASN A 195 37.97 -28.70 -0.73
CA ASN A 195 38.46 -27.99 0.44
C ASN A 195 37.52 -28.07 1.65
N ILE A 196 36.31 -28.61 1.49
CA ILE A 196 35.42 -28.88 2.63
C ILE A 196 35.10 -30.38 2.79
N GLY A 197 35.33 -31.22 1.77
CA GLY A 197 35.28 -32.68 1.85
C GLY A 197 35.21 -33.35 0.48
N HIS A 198 35.60 -34.62 0.38
CA HIS A 198 35.11 -35.47 -0.72
C HIS A 198 33.72 -35.98 -0.34
N MET A 199 32.72 -35.68 -1.16
CA MET A 199 31.38 -36.25 -1.02
C MET A 199 31.36 -37.63 -1.67
N GLU A 200 31.11 -38.69 -0.89
CA GLU A 200 30.37 -39.83 -1.42
C GLU A 200 28.91 -39.67 -0.97
N ASP A 201 28.07 -39.22 -1.90
CA ASP A 201 26.63 -39.17 -1.72
C ASP A 201 26.09 -40.59 -1.89
N LYS A 202 25.93 -41.30 -0.77
CA LYS A 202 25.21 -42.59 -0.73
C LYS A 202 23.98 -42.42 0.13
N GLN A 203 22.95 -41.74 -0.39
CA GLN A 203 21.56 -42.08 -0.12
C GLN A 203 20.60 -41.43 -1.12
N ASP A 204 20.01 -42.30 -1.92
CA ASP A 204 18.65 -42.23 -2.46
C ASP A 204 18.29 -41.11 -3.44
N GLY A 205 18.44 -41.44 -4.73
CA GLY A 205 17.40 -41.28 -5.74
C GLY A 205 16.94 -39.86 -6.07
N GLU A 206 17.27 -39.42 -7.29
CA GLU A 206 16.92 -38.14 -7.92
C GLU A 206 17.78 -36.94 -7.51
N LEU A 207 18.93 -36.82 -8.19
CA LEU A 207 19.29 -35.65 -8.99
C LEU A 207 20.61 -35.96 -9.73
N GLU A 208 20.56 -36.97 -10.62
CA GLU A 208 21.50 -36.99 -11.73
C GLU A 208 21.22 -35.77 -12.61
N GLY A 209 22.21 -34.87 -12.73
CA GLY A 209 22.25 -33.90 -13.82
C GLY A 209 21.62 -32.54 -13.57
N ILE A 210 22.13 -31.77 -12.60
CA ILE A 210 22.10 -30.30 -12.66
C ILE A 210 23.43 -29.77 -12.11
N ALA A 211 24.38 -29.19 -12.85
CA ALA A 211 24.55 -29.02 -14.28
C ALA A 211 26.05 -28.75 -14.51
N ALA A 212 26.77 -29.72 -15.09
CA ALA A 212 28.05 -29.49 -15.77
C ALA A 212 27.84 -29.04 -17.23
N ALA A 213 26.59 -28.80 -17.65
CA ALA A 213 26.22 -28.45 -19.03
C ALA A 213 25.28 -27.25 -19.07
N GLY A 214 25.78 -26.06 -18.71
CA GLY A 214 24.99 -24.83 -18.80
C GLY A 214 25.70 -23.55 -18.37
N TRP A 215 27.00 -23.41 -18.64
CA TRP A 215 27.75 -22.18 -18.31
C TRP A 215 28.65 -21.75 -19.49
N HIS A 216 28.03 -21.53 -20.65
CA HIS A 216 28.55 -20.67 -21.70
C HIS A 216 27.41 -19.87 -22.32
N ALA A 217 27.12 -18.70 -21.73
CA ALA A 217 26.56 -17.49 -22.34
C ALA A 217 26.58 -16.38 -21.29
#